data_AF-A0A9D9CJK7-F1
#
_entry.id   AF-A0A9D9CJK7-F1
#
_cell.length_a   1.000
_cell.length_b   1.000
_cell.length_c   1.000
_cell.angle_alpha   90.00
_cell.angle_beta   90.00
_cell.angle_gamma   90.00
#
_symmetry.space_group_name_H-M   'P 1'
#
loop_
_entity.id
_entity.type
_entity.pdbx_description
1 polymer ?
#
loop_
_entity_poly.entity_id
_entity_poly.type
_entity_poly.pdbx_seq_one_letter_code
_entity_poly.pdbx_strand_id
1 'polypeptide(L)'
;MRYFYAILLLVILTHLDVNAQRVRLGERLPDVKVESEFGTRLQDTNKDFVCLVFINSHSKPCIDEVRKIDPNLLYDMDIILVTQEQPNTKDEIIARLGTSQYSIAFDIEDKTFRSFGIRYVPFCVIYKERNRRIEWFGPTDRLVSNTYCN
;
A
#
# COMPACT_ATOMS: atom_id res chain seq x y z
N MET A 1 -41.36 3.41 26.21
CA MET A 1 -40.98 4.12 24.96
C MET A 1 -39.60 4.77 24.99
N ARG A 2 -39.19 5.49 26.06
CA ARG A 2 -37.90 6.23 26.09
C ARG A 2 -36.64 5.36 25.95
N TYR A 3 -36.65 4.16 26.56
CA TYR A 3 -35.53 3.22 26.49
C TYR A 3 -35.40 2.49 25.15
N PHE A 4 -36.49 2.40 24.37
CA PHE A 4 -36.48 1.73 23.07
C PHE A 4 -35.62 2.52 22.06
N TYR A 5 -35.76 3.85 22.04
CA TYR A 5 -34.91 4.71 21.21
C TYR A 5 -33.44 4.67 21.65
N ALA A 6 -33.16 4.60 22.95
CA ALA A 6 -31.79 4.49 23.45
C ALA A 6 -31.13 3.16 23.07
N ILE A 7 -31.86 2.05 23.15
CA ILE A 7 -31.38 0.72 22.73
C ILE A 7 -31.19 0.67 21.21
N LEU A 8 -32.12 1.23 20.44
CA LEU A 8 -32.01 1.31 18.98
C LEU A 8 -30.77 2.11 18.55
N LEU A 9 -30.49 3.24 19.21
CA LEU A 9 -29.30 4.05 18.96
C LEU A 9 -28.00 3.30 19.30
N LEU A 10 -28.00 2.52 20.40
CA LEU A 10 -26.86 1.72 20.80
C LEU A 10 -26.56 0.60 19.78
N VAL A 11 -27.59 -0.06 19.25
CA VAL A 11 -27.45 -1.11 18.23
C VAL A 11 -26.93 -0.53 16.92
N ILE A 12 -27.43 0.63 16.49
CA ILE A 12 -26.94 1.32 15.27
C ILE A 12 -25.45 1.69 15.40
N LEU A 13 -24.99 2.11 16.59
CA LEU A 13 -23.58 2.44 16.83
C LEU A 13 -22.66 1.21 16.78
N THR A 14 -23.16 0.00 17.06
CA THR A 14 -22.38 -1.24 16.95
C THR A 14 -22.17 -1.74 15.52
N HIS A 15 -22.92 -1.19 14.55
CA HIS A 15 -22.77 -1.49 13.12
C HIS A 15 -21.83 -0.53 12.38
N LEU A 16 -21.16 0.38 13.10
CA LEU A 16 -20.04 1.13 12.54
C LEU A 16 -18.87 0.17 12.36
N ASP A 17 -18.81 -0.47 11.18
CA ASP A 17 -17.70 -1.31 10.77
C ASP A 17 -16.38 -0.52 10.81
N VAL A 18 -15.67 -0.63 11.93
CA VAL A 18 -14.23 -0.40 11.99
C VAL A 18 -13.59 -1.55 11.22
N ASN A 19 -13.59 -1.49 9.88
CA ASN A 19 -12.70 -2.37 9.13
C ASN A 19 -11.28 -1.89 9.45
N ALA A 20 -10.58 -2.61 10.33
CA ALA A 20 -9.13 -2.55 10.37
C ALA A 20 -8.57 -2.92 8.98
N GLN A 21 -7.34 -2.49 8.67
CA GLN A 21 -6.64 -2.95 7.46
C GLN A 21 -6.68 -4.48 7.40
N ARG A 22 -7.07 -5.02 6.24
CA ARG A 22 -7.37 -6.46 6.07
C ARG A 22 -6.13 -7.30 5.79
N VAL A 23 -4.94 -6.73 5.96
CA VAL A 23 -3.65 -7.36 5.69
C VAL A 23 -3.26 -8.23 6.87
N ARG A 24 -2.86 -9.49 6.63
CA ARG A 24 -2.40 -10.43 7.66
C ARG A 24 -1.11 -11.11 7.25
N LEU A 25 -0.21 -11.30 8.22
CA LEU A 25 1.07 -11.98 7.99
C LEU A 25 0.84 -13.44 7.64
N GLY A 26 1.62 -13.95 6.70
CA GLY A 26 1.55 -15.32 6.22
C GLY A 26 0.34 -15.62 5.34
N GLU A 27 -0.66 -14.74 5.23
CA GLU A 27 -1.76 -14.93 4.29
C GLU A 27 -1.30 -14.69 2.85
N ARG A 28 -2.07 -15.25 1.90
CA ARG A 28 -1.84 -15.00 0.48
C ARG A 28 -2.17 -13.53 0.18
N LEU A 29 -1.36 -12.92 -0.68
CA LEU A 29 -1.53 -11.58 -1.18
C LEU A 29 -2.94 -11.42 -1.76
N PRO A 30 -3.72 -10.41 -1.31
CA PRO A 30 -4.97 -10.02 -1.92
C PRO A 30 -4.83 -9.77 -3.42
N ASP A 31 -5.96 -9.69 -4.10
CA ASP A 31 -5.96 -9.42 -5.53
C ASP A 31 -5.43 -8.01 -5.83
N VAL A 32 -4.43 -7.90 -6.69
CA VAL A 32 -3.83 -6.64 -7.13
C VAL A 32 -4.32 -6.39 -8.55
N LYS A 33 -5.17 -5.38 -8.70
CA LYS A 33 -5.78 -4.99 -9.97
C LYS A 33 -5.49 -3.52 -10.21
N VAL A 34 -4.56 -3.26 -11.10
CA VAL A 34 -4.12 -1.91 -11.47
C VAL A 34 -4.35 -1.72 -12.96
N GLU A 35 -4.74 -0.51 -13.35
CA GLU A 35 -5.09 -0.19 -14.74
C GLU A 35 -3.87 0.06 -15.61
N SER A 36 -2.83 0.64 -15.01
CA SER A 36 -1.57 0.90 -15.71
C SER A 36 -0.40 0.91 -14.72
N GLU A 37 0.78 0.68 -15.27
CA GLU A 37 2.04 0.60 -14.53
C GLU A 37 3.14 1.37 -15.29
N PHE A 38 4.06 1.96 -14.54
CA PHE A 38 5.28 2.60 -15.03
C PHE A 38 6.48 2.00 -14.31
N GLY A 39 7.54 1.66 -15.05
CA GLY A 39 8.71 0.96 -14.51
C GLY A 39 8.57 -0.56 -14.63
N THR A 40 9.01 -1.28 -13.61
CA THR A 40 8.86 -2.74 -13.50
C THR A 40 7.40 -3.07 -13.25
N ARG A 41 6.82 -3.91 -14.10
CA ARG A 41 5.46 -4.43 -13.91
C ARG A 41 5.43 -5.42 -12.77
N LEU A 42 4.33 -5.49 -12.03
CA LEU A 42 4.14 -6.48 -10.95
C LEU A 42 4.44 -7.92 -11.40
N GLN A 43 4.14 -8.25 -12.66
CA GLN A 43 4.30 -9.59 -13.23
C GLN A 43 5.71 -9.89 -13.71
N ASP A 44 6.55 -8.85 -13.89
CA ASP A 44 7.88 -8.95 -14.49
C ASP A 44 9.01 -8.83 -13.45
N THR A 45 8.68 -8.82 -12.16
CA THR A 45 9.68 -8.77 -11.07
C THR A 45 10.60 -10.00 -11.11
N ASN A 46 11.89 -9.77 -10.90
CA ASN A 46 12.89 -10.83 -10.76
C ASN A 46 13.42 -10.97 -9.32
N LYS A 47 12.85 -10.21 -8.39
CA LYS A 47 13.23 -10.21 -6.97
C LYS A 47 12.38 -11.21 -6.19
N ASP A 48 12.95 -11.78 -5.13
CA ASP A 48 12.24 -12.70 -4.25
C ASP A 48 11.11 -11.99 -3.47
N PHE A 49 11.28 -10.68 -3.24
CA PHE A 49 10.33 -9.85 -2.52
C PHE A 49 9.90 -8.65 -3.35
N VAL A 50 8.65 -8.25 -3.14
CA VAL A 50 8.05 -7.04 -3.70
C VAL A 50 7.43 -6.25 -2.56
N CYS A 51 7.69 -4.94 -2.52
CA CYS A 51 7.11 -4.00 -1.58
C CYS A 51 6.11 -3.09 -2.29
N LEU A 52 4.82 -3.29 -1.98
CA LEU A 52 3.75 -2.37 -2.38
C LEU A 52 3.71 -1.22 -1.38
N VAL A 53 3.88 0.02 -1.85
CA VAL A 53 3.78 1.23 -1.05
C VAL A 53 2.56 2.02 -1.51
N PHE A 54 1.48 1.96 -0.74
CA PHE A 54 0.26 2.72 -1.00
C PHE A 54 0.50 4.19 -0.68
N ILE A 55 0.23 5.09 -1.63
CA ILE A 55 0.54 6.52 -1.51
C ILE A 55 -0.63 7.42 -1.93
N ASN A 56 -0.54 8.69 -1.55
CA ASN A 56 -1.27 9.80 -2.15
C ASN A 56 -0.28 10.96 -2.34
N SER A 57 0.03 11.30 -3.60
CA SER A 57 1.09 12.24 -3.91
C SER A 57 0.77 13.69 -3.49
N HIS A 58 -0.52 14.04 -3.42
CA HIS A 58 -0.97 15.35 -2.96
C HIS A 58 -0.71 15.56 -1.46
N SER A 59 -0.58 14.48 -0.69
CA SER A 59 -0.21 14.53 0.73
C SER A 59 1.30 14.76 0.89
N LYS A 60 1.70 15.98 1.29
CA LYS A 60 3.10 16.28 1.60
C LYS A 60 3.69 15.35 2.67
N PRO A 61 3.03 15.05 3.79
CA PRO A 61 3.53 14.07 4.76
C PRO A 61 3.77 12.69 4.14
N CYS A 62 2.88 12.24 3.25
CA CYS A 62 3.05 10.97 2.56
C CYS A 62 4.31 10.94 1.70
N ILE A 63 4.52 11.97 0.88
CA ILE A 63 5.71 12.08 0.03
C ILE A 63 6.99 12.20 0.86
N ASP A 64 6.96 12.98 1.95
CA ASP A 64 8.12 13.17 2.82
C ASP A 64 8.53 11.85 3.51
N GLU A 65 7.59 10.97 3.86
CA GLU A 65 7.92 9.63 4.37
C GLU A 65 8.43 8.68 3.28
N VAL A 66 7.84 8.69 2.08
CA VAL A 66 8.29 7.83 0.96
C VAL A 66 9.73 8.18 0.54
N ARG A 67 10.11 9.46 0.61
CA ARG A 67 11.49 9.92 0.35
C ARG A 67 12.52 9.39 1.35
N LYS A 68 12.10 8.93 2.54
CA LYS A 68 13.00 8.38 3.57
C LYS A 68 13.24 6.88 3.43
N ILE A 69 12.52 6.20 2.52
CA ILE A 69 12.75 4.79 2.23
C ILE A 69 14.23 4.61 1.84
N ASP A 70 14.91 3.69 2.52
CA ASP A 70 16.31 3.38 2.25
C ASP A 70 16.44 2.85 0.81
N PRO A 71 17.15 3.55 -0.10
CA PRO A 71 17.28 3.12 -1.49
C PRO A 71 18.01 1.78 -1.61
N ASN A 72 18.77 1.35 -0.59
CA ASN A 72 19.41 0.03 -0.60
C ASN A 72 18.39 -1.12 -0.64
N LEU A 73 17.15 -0.90 -0.19
CA LEU A 73 16.07 -1.89 -0.30
C LEU A 73 15.81 -2.29 -1.76
N LEU A 74 16.10 -1.42 -2.73
CA LEU A 74 15.96 -1.73 -4.16
C LEU A 74 16.93 -2.83 -4.64
N TYR A 75 18.00 -3.10 -3.90
CA TYR A 75 18.88 -4.23 -4.19
C TYR A 75 18.21 -5.58 -3.84
N ASP A 76 17.36 -5.59 -2.82
CA ASP A 76 16.75 -6.80 -2.26
C ASP A 76 15.32 -7.04 -2.77
N MET A 77 14.58 -5.98 -3.09
CA MET A 77 13.17 -6.06 -3.49
C MET A 77 12.77 -4.98 -4.50
N ASP A 78 11.75 -5.27 -5.31
CA ASP A 78 11.13 -4.25 -6.15
C ASP A 78 10.14 -3.42 -5.32
N ILE A 79 10.27 -2.09 -5.39
CA ILE A 79 9.38 -1.16 -4.70
C ILE A 79 8.42 -0.54 -5.72
N ILE A 80 7.13 -0.77 -5.50
CA ILE A 80 6.05 -0.36 -6.39
C ILE A 80 5.10 0.56 -5.60
N LEU A 81 5.02 1.81 -6.03
CA LEU A 81 4.12 2.80 -5.48
C LEU A 81 2.72 2.56 -6.05
N VAL A 82 1.73 2.31 -5.20
CA VAL A 82 0.33 2.11 -5.60
C VAL A 82 -0.45 3.37 -5.27
N THR A 83 -1.09 3.98 -6.27
CA THR A 83 -1.87 5.21 -6.11
C THR A 83 -3.23 5.11 -6.79
N GLN A 84 -4.24 5.82 -6.24
CA GLN A 84 -5.56 5.99 -6.88
C GLN A 84 -5.59 7.17 -7.87
N GLU A 85 -4.45 7.83 -8.07
CA GLU A 85 -4.32 8.96 -8.98
C GLU A 85 -4.43 8.53 -10.45
N GLN A 86 -4.64 9.50 -11.34
CA GLN A 86 -4.74 9.24 -12.77
C GLN A 86 -3.35 8.97 -13.39
N PRO A 87 -3.21 8.08 -14.39
CA PRO A 87 -1.91 7.72 -14.99
C PRO A 87 -1.12 8.91 -15.57
N ASN A 88 -1.81 9.96 -16.00
CA ASN A 88 -1.20 11.19 -16.50
C ASN A 88 -0.50 12.03 -15.42
N THR A 89 -0.68 11.71 -14.12
CA THR A 89 0.00 12.37 -12.98
C THR A 89 1.41 11.84 -12.73
N LYS A 90 1.84 10.80 -13.46
CA LYS A 90 3.15 10.14 -13.30
C LYS A 90 4.32 11.14 -13.18
N ASP A 91 4.41 12.11 -14.08
CA ASP A 91 5.52 13.09 -14.07
C ASP A 91 5.47 14.01 -12.83
N GLU A 92 4.28 14.35 -12.34
CA GLU A 92 4.11 15.09 -11.10
C GLU A 92 4.54 14.26 -9.88
N ILE A 93 4.14 12.98 -9.82
CA ILE A 93 4.55 12.07 -8.74
C ILE A 93 6.08 11.96 -8.68
N ILE A 94 6.73 11.76 -9.83
CA ILE A 94 8.20 11.67 -9.93
C ILE A 94 8.85 12.99 -9.50
N ALA A 95 8.34 14.13 -9.96
CA ALA A 95 8.85 15.44 -9.57
C ALA A 95 8.71 15.68 -8.07
N ARG A 96 7.60 15.26 -7.47
CA ARG A 96 7.38 15.33 -6.03
C ARG A 96 8.25 14.34 -5.27
N LEU A 97 8.56 13.17 -5.77
CA LEU A 97 9.48 12.25 -5.09
C LEU A 97 10.94 12.70 -5.21
N GLY A 98 11.31 13.35 -6.32
CA GLY A 98 12.69 13.70 -6.64
C GLY A 98 13.51 12.50 -7.13
N THR A 99 12.84 11.38 -7.47
CA THR A 99 13.47 10.15 -7.96
C THR A 99 12.50 9.39 -8.86
N SER A 100 13.04 8.66 -9.83
CA SER A 100 12.30 7.76 -10.73
C SER A 100 12.66 6.28 -10.52
N GLN A 101 13.30 5.95 -9.39
CA GLN A 101 13.76 4.59 -9.09
C GLN A 101 12.62 3.63 -8.72
N TYR A 102 11.48 4.17 -8.29
CA TYR A 102 10.31 3.38 -7.93
C TYR A 102 9.40 3.18 -9.13
N SER A 103 8.84 1.98 -9.23
CA SER A 103 7.76 1.71 -10.17
C SER A 103 6.46 2.30 -9.63
N ILE A 104 5.52 2.65 -10.49
CA ILE A 104 4.23 3.27 -10.11
C ILE A 104 3.11 2.46 -10.74
N ALA A 105 2.12 2.07 -9.93
CA ALA A 105 0.93 1.36 -10.34
C ALA A 105 -0.32 2.18 -9.99
N PHE A 106 -1.22 2.33 -10.96
CA PHE A 106 -2.42 3.17 -10.85
C PHE A 106 -3.68 2.31 -10.62
N ASP A 107 -4.27 2.43 -9.44
CA ASP A 107 -5.49 1.77 -8.97
C ASP A 107 -6.69 2.73 -9.01
N ILE A 108 -7.04 3.20 -10.21
CA ILE A 108 -8.05 4.26 -10.41
C ILE A 108 -9.42 3.85 -9.87
N GLU A 109 -9.80 2.58 -10.03
CA GLU A 109 -11.07 2.05 -9.53
C GLU A 109 -11.03 1.64 -8.05
N ASP A 110 -9.94 1.89 -7.32
CA ASP A 110 -9.79 1.58 -5.89
C ASP A 110 -10.00 0.07 -5.61
N LYS A 111 -9.66 -0.79 -6.58
CA LYS A 111 -9.82 -2.25 -6.46
C LYS A 111 -8.75 -2.82 -5.54
N THR A 112 -7.52 -2.36 -5.70
CA THR A 112 -6.37 -2.80 -4.90
C THR A 112 -6.41 -2.20 -3.49
N PHE A 113 -6.64 -0.90 -3.35
CA PHE A 113 -6.80 -0.26 -2.04
C PHE A 113 -7.92 -0.92 -1.22
N ARG A 114 -9.09 -1.21 -1.81
CA ARG A 114 -10.16 -1.97 -1.13
C ARG A 114 -9.81 -3.42 -0.83
N SER A 115 -9.12 -4.13 -1.72
CA SER A 115 -8.78 -5.54 -1.50
C SER A 115 -7.82 -5.72 -0.32
N PHE A 116 -6.91 -4.77 -0.13
CA PHE A 116 -6.00 -4.71 1.02
C PHE A 116 -6.64 -4.02 2.25
N GLY A 117 -7.76 -3.32 2.08
CA GLY A 117 -8.43 -2.57 3.14
C GLY A 117 -7.61 -1.36 3.62
N ILE A 118 -6.84 -0.73 2.73
CA ILE A 118 -5.99 0.41 3.07
C ILE A 118 -6.86 1.63 3.40
N ARG A 119 -6.67 2.19 4.60
CA ARG A 119 -7.43 3.36 5.09
C ARG A 119 -6.57 4.59 5.33
N TYR A 120 -5.25 4.43 5.38
CA TYR A 120 -4.29 5.51 5.55
C TYR A 120 -3.05 5.24 4.71
N VAL A 121 -2.37 6.32 4.33
CA VAL A 121 -1.16 6.29 3.52
C VAL A 121 -0.12 7.27 4.11
N PRO A 122 1.17 6.99 3.97
CA PRO A 122 1.72 5.85 3.25
C PRO A 122 1.66 4.57 4.08
N PHE A 123 1.45 3.46 3.40
CA PHE A 123 1.38 2.14 4.01
C PHE A 123 2.03 1.10 3.11
N CYS A 124 2.77 0.18 3.70
CA CYS A 124 3.60 -0.75 2.97
C CYS A 124 3.16 -2.19 3.22
N VAL A 125 3.24 -3.01 2.18
CA VAL A 125 3.03 -4.46 2.25
C VAL A 125 4.16 -5.12 1.47
N ILE A 126 4.96 -5.92 2.16
CA ILE A 126 5.99 -6.76 1.57
C ILE A 126 5.45 -8.17 1.42
N TYR A 127 5.60 -8.74 0.23
CA TYR A 127 5.23 -10.12 -0.02
C TYR A 127 6.35 -10.85 -0.78
N LYS A 128 6.41 -12.16 -0.58
CA LYS A 128 7.33 -13.05 -1.29
C LYS A 128 6.71 -13.47 -2.61
N GLU A 129 7.36 -13.18 -3.74
CA GLU A 129 6.79 -13.40 -5.08
C GLU A 129 6.48 -14.88 -5.33
N ARG A 130 7.42 -15.77 -4.99
CA ARG A 130 7.33 -17.22 -5.25
C ARG A 130 6.01 -17.86 -4.79
N ASN A 131 5.47 -17.45 -3.64
CA ASN A 131 4.25 -18.04 -3.07
C ASN A 131 3.12 -17.01 -2.89
N ARG A 132 3.38 -15.77 -3.30
CA ARG A 132 2.58 -14.58 -3.02
C ARG A 132 2.07 -14.52 -1.59
N ARG A 133 2.93 -14.72 -0.59
CA ARG A 133 2.57 -14.57 0.83
C ARG A 133 3.10 -13.28 1.40
N ILE A 134 2.28 -12.64 2.24
CA ILE A 134 2.64 -11.40 2.92
C ILE A 134 3.63 -11.74 4.04
N GLU A 135 4.81 -11.15 3.98
CA GLU A 135 5.90 -11.35 4.94
C GLU A 135 5.99 -10.18 5.92
N TRP A 136 5.54 -8.99 5.49
CA TRP A 136 5.44 -7.84 6.38
C TRP A 136 4.42 -6.83 5.89
N PHE A 137 3.89 -6.03 6.80
CA PHE A 137 3.15 -4.81 6.46
C PHE A 137 3.26 -3.78 7.59
N GLY A 138 3.10 -2.51 7.24
CA GLY A 138 3.11 -1.44 8.23
C GLY A 138 3.35 -0.06 7.65
N PRO A 139 3.48 0.95 8.52
CA PRO A 139 3.88 2.29 8.10
C PRO A 139 5.28 2.29 7.48
N THR A 140 5.49 3.19 6.51
CA THR A 140 6.72 3.26 5.70
C THR A 140 7.97 3.59 6.50
N ASP A 141 7.86 4.32 7.61
CA ASP A 141 8.97 4.69 8.50
C ASP A 141 9.62 3.50 9.22
N ARG A 142 8.96 2.32 9.20
CA ARG A 142 9.47 1.06 9.73
C ARG A 142 10.10 0.15 8.68
N LEU A 143 10.22 0.61 7.44
CA LEU A 143 11.00 -0.08 6.40
C LEU A 143 12.50 0.11 6.68
N VAL A 144 13.11 -0.87 7.34
CA VAL A 144 14.55 -0.93 7.60
C VAL A 144 15.12 -2.23 7.04
N SER A 145 16.19 -2.11 6.24
CA SER A 145 16.86 -3.21 5.50
C SER A 145 17.16 -4.44 6.35
N ASN A 146 17.58 -4.27 7.60
CA ASN A 146 17.95 -5.38 8.49
C ASN A 146 16.78 -6.25 9.00
N THR A 147 15.52 -5.92 8.69
CA THR A 147 14.34 -6.60 9.28
C THR A 147 13.88 -7.80 8.44
N TYR A 148 14.23 -7.84 7.16
CA TYR A 148 13.66 -8.80 6.18
C TYR A 148 14.69 -9.73 5.53
N CYS A 149 15.97 -9.62 5.92
CA CYS A 149 17.10 -10.33 5.30
C CYS A 149 17.69 -11.47 6.16
N ASN A 150 16.92 -12.07 7.08
CA ASN A 150 17.35 -13.26 7.84
C ASN A 150 16.75 -14.55 7.29
#